data_AF-A0A7V9GQF8-F1
#
_entry.id   AF-A0A7V9GQF8-F1
#
_cell.length_a   1.000
_cell.length_b   1.000
_cell.length_c   1.000
_cell.angle_alpha   90.00
_cell.angle_beta   90.00
_cell.angle_gamma   90.00
#
_symmetry.space_group_name_H-M   'P 1'
#
loop_
_entity.id
_entity.type
_entity.pdbx_description
1 polymer ?
#
loop_
_entity_poly.entity_id
_entity_poly.type
_entity_poly.pdbx_seq_one_letter_code
_entity_poly.pdbx_strand_id
1 'polypeptide(L)' 'MAVLADLTTLHLGGPAAKFVEAREERELIDAVRAADESGAPLLVLGGGSNMVVADEGFPGIVVRIATRGIQRE' A
#
# COMPACT_ATOMS: atom_id res chain seq x y z
N MET A 1 10.19 -8.38 -2.60
CA MET A 1 9.41 -7.25 -3.13
C MET A 1 7.96 -7.68 -3.19
N ALA A 2 7.02 -6.88 -2.69
CA ALA A 2 5.60 -7.19 -2.80
C ALA A 2 5.16 -7.02 -4.26
N VAL A 3 4.39 -7.96 -4.79
CA VAL A 3 3.77 -7.87 -6.12
C VAL A 3 2.34 -7.38 -5.94
N LEU A 4 1.97 -6.31 -6.65
CA LEU A 4 0.66 -5.67 -6.46
C LEU A 4 -0.49 -6.53 -6.97
N ALA A 5 -0.25 -7.43 -7.93
CA ALA A 5 -1.23 -8.44 -8.35
C ALA A 5 -1.71 -9.33 -7.20
N ASP A 6 -0.87 -9.65 -6.21
CA ASP A 6 -1.28 -10.45 -5.05
C ASP A 6 -2.17 -9.68 -4.06
N LEU A 7 -2.29 -8.36 -4.25
CA LEU A 7 -2.97 -7.44 -3.34
C LEU A 7 -4.15 -6.72 -4.00
N THR A 8 -4.44 -6.98 -5.27
CA THR A 8 -5.60 -6.44 -5.99
C THR A 8 -6.57 -7.56 -6.38
N THR A 9 -7.88 -7.29 -6.34
CA THR A 9 -8.87 -8.34 -6.66
C THR A 9 -8.91 -8.67 -8.15
N LEU A 10 -8.43 -7.76 -9.00
CA LEU A 10 -8.28 -8.00 -10.44
C LEU A 10 -6.99 -8.77 -10.77
N HIS A 11 -6.13 -9.04 -9.78
CA HIS A 11 -4.82 -9.67 -9.96
C HIS A 11 -3.94 -8.94 -10.98
N LEU A 12 -3.99 -7.61 -10.96
CA LEU A 12 -3.19 -6.73 -11.81
C LEU A 12 -2.14 -6.01 -10.98
N GLY A 13 -0.95 -5.82 -11.58
CA GLY A 13 0.09 -4.96 -11.05
C GLY A 13 1.43 -5.65 -10.82
N GLY A 14 2.47 -4.94 -11.22
CA GLY A 14 3.86 -5.32 -11.01
C GLY A 14 4.36 -5.10 -9.58
N PRO A 15 5.69 -5.04 -9.40
CA PRO A 15 6.28 -4.91 -8.07
C PRO A 15 6.12 -3.50 -7.46
N ALA A 16 5.99 -3.43 -6.14
CA ALA A 16 6.17 -2.20 -5.38
C ALA A 16 7.65 -1.98 -5.06
N ALA A 17 8.20 -0.80 -5.37
CA ALA A 17 9.60 -0.46 -5.06
C ALA A 17 9.86 -0.47 -3.55
N LYS A 18 8.94 0.08 -2.75
CA LYS A 18 8.90 -0.07 -1.30
C LYS A 18 7.48 -0.40 -0.87
N PHE A 19 7.32 -1.36 0.04
CA PHE A 19 6.03 -1.76 0.56
C PHE A 19 6.05 -1.71 2.09
N VAL A 20 5.01 -1.10 2.66
CA VAL A 20 4.77 -1.01 4.11
C VAL A 20 3.37 -1.54 4.38
N GLU A 21 3.22 -2.49 5.30
CA GLU A 21 1.91 -2.89 5.81
C GLU A 21 1.70 -2.21 7.17
N ALA A 22 0.78 -1.24 7.21
CA ALA A 22 0.46 -0.48 8.42
C ALA A 22 -0.71 -1.14 9.16
N ARG A 23 -0.44 -1.69 10.35
CA ARG A 23 -1.39 -2.36 11.24
C ARG A 23 -1.86 -1.44 12.36
N GLU A 24 -1.13 -0.37 12.63
CA GLU A 24 -1.49 0.68 13.57
C GLU A 24 -1.53 2.06 12.90
N GLU A 25 -2.28 3.00 13.51
CA GLU A 25 -2.38 4.39 13.04
C GLU A 25 -1.00 5.04 12.89
N ARG A 26 -0.12 4.81 13.88
CA ARG A 26 1.22 5.41 13.90
C ARG A 26 2.07 4.96 12.71
N GLU A 27 2.00 3.69 12.34
CA GLU A 27 2.76 3.13 11.21
C GLU A 27 2.30 3.73 9.87
N LEU A 28 0.99 3.98 9.72
CA LEU A 28 0.46 4.68 8.54
C LEU A 28 0.99 6.11 8.47
N ILE A 29 0.95 6.85 9.59
CA ILE A 29 1.46 8.23 9.67
C ILE A 29 2.94 8.28 9.34
N ASP A 30 3.75 7.39 9.91
CA ASP A 30 5.19 7.36 9.69
C ASP A 30 5.53 7.00 8.22
N ALA A 31 4.77 6.11 7.59
CA ALA A 31 4.95 5.77 6.18
C ALA A 31 4.64 6.95 5.23
N VAL A 32 3.57 7.70 5.53
CA VAL A 32 3.20 8.90 4.76
C VAL A 32 4.27 9.98 4.93
N ARG A 33 4.69 10.27 6.16
CA ARG A 33 5.77 11.24 6.43
C ARG A 33 7.06 10.88 5.72
N ALA A 34 7.45 9.61 5.73
CA ALA A 34 8.65 9.17 5.04
C ALA A 34 8.58 9.36 3.52
N ALA A 35 7.39 9.21 2.91
CA ALA A 35 7.19 9.51 1.50
C ALA A 35 7.33 11.02 1.23
N ASP A 36 6.68 11.85 2.05
CA ASP A 36 6.73 13.31 1.93
C ASP A 36 8.17 13.84 2.10
N GLU A 37 8.89 13.41 3.14
CA GLU A 37 10.26 13.82 3.43
C GLU A 37 11.25 13.42 2.33
N SER A 38 11.02 12.29 1.67
CA SER A 38 11.87 11.80 0.58
C SER A 38 11.47 12.31 -0.80
N GLY A 39 10.30 12.95 -0.92
CA GLY A 39 9.70 13.30 -2.21
C GLY A 39 9.32 12.08 -3.05
N ALA A 40 9.26 10.89 -2.46
CA ALA A 40 8.91 9.67 -3.17
C ALA A 40 7.40 9.64 -3.47
N PRO A 41 6.98 9.14 -4.65
CA PRO A 41 5.57 8.90 -4.91
C PRO A 41 4.97 7.96 -3.85
N LEU A 42 3.76 8.26 -3.40
CA LEU A 42 3.04 7.46 -2.41
C LEU A 42 1.77 6.86 -3.02
N LEU A 43 1.55 5.56 -2.77
CA LEU A 43 0.29 4.88 -3.04
C LEU A 43 -0.26 4.33 -1.71
N VAL A 44 -1.46 4.77 -1.34
CA VAL A 44 -2.20 4.20 -0.21
C VAL A 44 -3.11 3.09 -0.71
N LEU A 45 -2.94 1.87 -0.20
CA LEU A 45 -3.65 0.68 -0.60
C LEU A 45 -4.57 0.18 0.51
N GLY A 46 -5.87 0.07 0.22
CA GLY A 46 -6.82 -0.63 1.09
C GLY A 46 -6.84 -2.14 0.82
N GLY A 47 -8.03 -2.65 0.48
CA GLY A 47 -8.20 -4.05 0.05
C GLY A 47 -7.93 -4.31 -1.44
N GLY A 48 -7.58 -3.28 -2.23
CA GLY A 48 -7.22 -3.43 -3.64
C GLY A 48 -8.37 -3.80 -4.59
N SER A 49 -9.63 -3.62 -4.19
CA SER A 49 -10.79 -4.06 -4.97
C SER A 49 -11.19 -3.18 -6.15
N ASN A 50 -10.59 -1.99 -6.25
CA ASN A 50 -10.90 -0.99 -7.28
C ASN A 50 -9.62 -0.37 -7.84
N MET A 51 -8.67 -1.23 -8.21
CA MET A 51 -7.33 -0.85 -8.64
C MET A 51 -7.02 -1.51 -9.98
N VAL A 52 -6.55 -0.72 -10.94
CA VAL A 52 -5.90 -1.20 -12.16
C VAL A 52 -4.47 -0.70 -12.09
N VAL A 53 -3.53 -1.62 -11.91
CA VAL A 53 -2.10 -1.31 -11.74
C VAL A 53 -1.34 -1.89 -12.92
N ALA A 54 -0.43 -1.11 -13.50
CA ALA A 54 0.38 -1.55 -14.62
C ALA A 54 1.39 -2.62 -14.20
N ASP A 55 1.79 -3.47 -15.15
CA ASP A 55 2.76 -4.56 -14.92
C ASP A 55 4.17 -4.06 -14.57
N GLU A 56 4.49 -2.80 -14.90
CA GLU A 56 5.70 -2.11 -14.44
C GLU A 56 5.73 -1.87 -12.92
N GLY A 57 4.57 -1.93 -12.26
CA GLY A 57 4.45 -1.79 -10.81
C GLY A 57 4.38 -0.33 -10.36
N PHE A 58 4.86 -0.07 -9.14
CA PHE A 58 4.85 1.27 -8.56
C PHE A 58 6.26 1.66 -8.07
N PRO A 59 6.86 2.75 -8.59
CA PRO A 59 8.26 3.10 -8.32
C PRO A 59 8.47 3.78 -6.96
N GLY A 60 7.39 4.03 -6.20
CA GLY A 60 7.43 4.71 -4.91
C GLY A 60 7.13 3.82 -3.71
N ILE A 61 6.61 4.45 -2.66
CA ILE A 61 6.18 3.78 -1.42
C ILE A 61 4.73 3.37 -1.57
N VAL A 62 4.43 2.09 -1.40
CA VAL A 62 3.07 1.57 -1.23
C VAL A 62 2.85 1.33 0.26
N VAL A 63 1.86 1.97 0.85
CA VAL A 63 1.42 1.69 2.23
C VAL A 63 0.05 1.01 2.21
N ARG A 64 -0.02 -0.23 2.69
CA ARG A 64 -1.26 -0.97 2.84
C ARG A 64 -1.88 -0.68 4.21
N ILE A 65 -3.13 -0.25 4.22
CA ILE A 65 -3.93 -0.11 5.45
C ILE A 65 -4.40 -1.51 5.87
N ALA A 66 -3.79 -2.03 6.93
CA ALA A 66 -4.13 -3.31 7.57
C ALA A 66 -4.63 -3.13 9.01
N THR A 67 -4.99 -1.89 9.38
CA THR A 67 -5.60 -1.59 10.68
C THR A 67 -6.93 -2.32 10.83
N ARG A 68 -7.24 -2.73 12.06
CA ARG A 68 -8.53 -3.29 12.45
C ARG A 68 -9.05 -2.49 13.64
N GLY A 69 -10.35 -2.31 13.73
CA GLY A 69 -10.92 -1.51 14.83
C GLY A 69 -12.38 -1.79 15.14
N ILE A 70 -13.01 -2.72 14.42
CA ILE A 70 -14.40 -3.09 14.66
C ILE A 70 -14.41 -4.49 15.26
N GLN A 71 -14.77 -4.58 16.54
CA GLN A 71 -15.13 -5.83 17.20
C GLN A 71 -16.66 -5.90 17.30
N ARG A 72 -17.23 -7.07 17.03
CA ARG A 72 -18.66 -7.35 17.22
C ARG A 72 -18.76 -8.39 18.33
N GLU A 73 -19.66 -8.16 19.29
CA GLU A 73 -20.05 -9.12 20.32
C GLU A 73 -20.83 -10.30 19.72
#